data_AF-A0A931R6P5-F1
#
_entry.id   AF-A0A931R6P5-F1
#
_cell.length_a   1.000
_cell.length_b   1.000
_cell.length_c   1.000
_cell.angle_alpha   90.00
_cell.angle_beta   90.00
_cell.angle_gamma   90.00
#
_symmetry.space_group_name_H-M   'P 1'
#
loop_
_entity.id
_entity.type
_entity.pdbx_description
1 polymer ?
#
loop_
_entity_poly.entity_id
_entity_poly.type
_entity_poly.pdbx_seq_one_letter_code
_entity_poly.pdbx_strand_id
1 'polypeptide(L)'
;MTTAGRAKKRSIQQIKDKVLDRVWDAEASDLTRFTRFFHSLIKIVLMVARDFIEKLVNLEAMALAFKTLLSLAPLLAVVFAILKGFGVHNRMEPALAEALAPLGEKGQEITAHLIGFVDRMRVGALGSVGLVTLFITVLSLMGTIEESFNHIWRVKSPRKLTRKFSDYLSVILVGPVLVFAAVTITATLQSNAFVQRLMSLELFGTVILTLLKLVPYVTLWGAFTFVYVFVPNTRV
;
A
#
# COMPACT_ATOMS: atom_id res chain seq x y z
N MET A 1 -17.28 33.47 -50.68
CA MET A 1 -16.32 32.44 -50.20
C MET A 1 -16.13 31.40 -51.29
N THR A 2 -14.90 31.27 -51.76
CA THR A 2 -14.53 30.80 -53.10
C THR A 2 -14.61 29.28 -53.30
N THR A 3 -15.10 28.86 -54.46
CA THR A 3 -15.27 27.48 -54.93
C THR A 3 -13.98 26.63 -54.93
N ALA A 4 -12.81 27.27 -54.93
CA ALA A 4 -11.50 26.63 -54.86
C ALA A 4 -11.22 25.88 -53.54
N GLY A 5 -11.80 26.33 -52.42
CA GLY A 5 -11.57 25.70 -51.11
C GLY A 5 -12.21 24.31 -50.95
N ARG A 6 -13.34 24.06 -51.63
CA ARG A 6 -14.02 22.74 -51.61
C ARG A 6 -13.28 21.69 -52.46
N ALA A 7 -12.65 22.10 -53.56
CA ALA A 7 -11.90 21.19 -54.44
C ALA A 7 -10.65 20.63 -53.74
N LYS A 8 -9.91 21.49 -53.02
CA LYS A 8 -8.71 21.07 -52.27
C LYS A 8 -9.03 20.13 -51.10
N LYS A 9 -10.13 20.39 -50.39
CA LYS A 9 -10.58 19.53 -49.27
C LYS A 9 -11.00 18.13 -49.75
N ARG A 10 -11.68 18.04 -50.90
CA ARG A 10 -12.03 16.77 -51.56
C ARG A 10 -10.79 15.98 -52.02
N SER A 11 -9.79 16.66 -52.58
CA SER A 11 -8.55 16.01 -53.04
C SER A 11 -7.73 15.41 -51.88
N ILE A 12 -7.66 16.09 -50.74
CA ILE A 12 -6.95 15.57 -49.56
C ILE A 12 -7.68 14.38 -48.93
N GLN A 13 -9.02 14.40 -48.90
CA GLN A 13 -9.80 13.24 -48.44
C GLN A 13 -9.64 12.04 -49.38
N GLN A 14 -9.67 12.27 -50.70
CA GLN A 14 -9.43 11.22 -51.69
C GLN A 14 -8.06 10.56 -51.56
N ILE A 15 -7.01 11.32 -51.20
CA ILE A 15 -5.67 10.75 -50.98
C ILE A 15 -5.63 9.93 -49.68
N LYS A 16 -6.29 10.40 -48.61
CA LYS A 16 -6.38 9.64 -47.35
C LYS A 16 -7.12 8.32 -47.55
N ASP A 17 -8.25 8.35 -48.24
CA ASP A 17 -9.08 7.16 -48.50
C ASP A 17 -8.34 6.17 -49.42
N LYS A 18 -7.64 6.66 -50.46
CA LYS A 18 -6.81 5.80 -51.33
C LYS A 18 -5.65 5.12 -50.61
N VAL A 19 -5.04 5.78 -49.63
CA VAL A 19 -3.93 5.21 -48.86
C VAL A 19 -4.45 4.24 -47.80
N LEU A 20 -5.57 4.57 -47.16
CA LEU A 20 -6.26 3.71 -46.20
C LEU A 20 -6.75 2.42 -46.88
N ASP A 21 -7.41 2.51 -48.03
CA ASP A 21 -7.91 1.35 -48.78
C ASP A 21 -6.75 0.52 -49.33
N ARG A 22 -5.68 1.13 -49.84
CA ARG A 22 -4.53 0.36 -50.38
C ARG A 22 -3.72 -0.37 -49.31
N VAL A 23 -3.71 0.12 -48.06
CA VAL A 23 -3.10 -0.58 -46.91
C VAL A 23 -4.05 -1.66 -46.35
N TRP A 24 -5.35 -1.54 -46.60
CA TRP A 24 -6.37 -2.47 -46.12
C TRP A 24 -6.69 -3.62 -47.10
N ASP A 25 -6.68 -3.33 -48.40
CA ASP A 25 -6.97 -4.24 -49.53
C ASP A 25 -5.73 -4.92 -50.11
N ALA A 26 -4.54 -4.71 -49.53
CA ALA A 26 -3.37 -5.50 -49.91
C ALA A 26 -3.56 -6.95 -49.44
N GLU A 27 -4.18 -7.76 -50.30
CA GLU A 27 -4.38 -9.19 -50.18
C GLU A 27 -3.12 -9.88 -49.64
N ALA A 28 -3.21 -10.32 -48.39
CA ALA A 28 -2.13 -11.01 -47.68
C ALA A 28 -1.90 -12.46 -48.18
N SER A 29 -2.41 -12.83 -49.36
CA SER A 29 -2.34 -14.17 -49.93
C SER A 29 -1.09 -14.43 -50.78
N ASP A 30 -0.44 -13.41 -51.37
CA ASP A 30 0.65 -13.63 -52.34
C ASP A 30 2.05 -13.10 -51.91
N LEU A 31 2.27 -12.84 -50.62
CA LEU A 31 3.56 -12.33 -50.12
C LEU A 31 4.31 -13.31 -49.20
N THR A 32 5.63 -13.42 -49.43
CA THR A 32 6.61 -14.19 -48.64
C THR A 32 6.48 -13.90 -47.15
N ARG A 33 6.69 -14.91 -46.28
CA ARG A 33 6.48 -14.83 -44.80
C ARG A 33 7.08 -13.57 -44.16
N PHE A 34 8.23 -13.11 -44.66
CA PHE A 34 8.94 -11.95 -44.12
C PHE A 34 8.25 -10.62 -44.45
N THR A 35 7.73 -10.46 -45.67
CA THR A 35 7.03 -9.24 -46.10
C THR A 35 5.66 -9.12 -45.43
N ARG A 36 4.99 -10.26 -45.16
CA ARG A 36 3.76 -10.30 -44.35
C ARG A 36 4.00 -9.82 -42.92
N PHE A 37 5.12 -10.24 -42.31
CA PHE A 37 5.48 -9.80 -40.95
C PHE A 37 5.68 -8.28 -40.89
N PHE A 38 6.43 -7.71 -41.83
CA PHE A 38 6.63 -6.26 -41.90
C PHE A 38 5.33 -5.49 -42.16
N HIS A 39 4.49 -5.97 -43.06
CA HIS A 39 3.19 -5.34 -43.34
C HIS A 39 2.26 -5.39 -42.12
N SER A 40 2.20 -6.53 -41.43
CA SER A 40 1.42 -6.68 -40.20
C SER A 40 1.93 -5.77 -39.09
N LEU A 41 3.25 -5.65 -38.92
CA LEU A 41 3.86 -4.79 -37.93
C LEU A 41 3.53 -3.31 -38.21
N ILE A 42 3.67 -2.88 -39.46
CA ILE A 42 3.32 -1.52 -39.89
C ILE A 42 1.83 -1.23 -39.66
N LYS A 43 0.94 -2.19 -39.99
CA LYS A 43 -0.50 -2.04 -39.77
C LYS A 43 -0.86 -1.92 -38.29
N ILE A 44 -0.25 -2.74 -37.43
CA ILE A 44 -0.44 -2.67 -35.97
C ILE A 44 0.06 -1.33 -35.43
N VAL A 45 1.26 -0.89 -35.83
CA VAL A 45 1.82 0.40 -35.38
C VAL A 45 0.93 1.56 -35.81
N LEU A 46 0.44 1.56 -37.05
CA LEU A 46 -0.47 2.60 -37.54
C LEU A 46 -1.83 2.56 -36.84
N MET A 47 -2.38 1.37 -36.55
CA MET A 47 -3.61 1.23 -35.75
C MET A 47 -3.44 1.76 -34.33
N VAL A 48 -2.35 1.40 -33.65
CA VAL A 48 -2.07 1.87 -32.28
C VAL A 48 -1.85 3.37 -32.28
N ALA A 49 -1.09 3.92 -33.22
CA ALA A 49 -0.87 5.37 -33.33
C ALA A 49 -2.17 6.12 -33.62
N ARG A 50 -3.02 5.58 -34.51
CA ARG A 50 -4.33 6.15 -34.82
C ARG A 50 -5.25 6.09 -33.60
N ASP A 51 -5.35 4.95 -32.92
CA ASP A 51 -6.15 4.80 -31.71
C ASP A 51 -5.63 5.68 -30.57
N PHE A 52 -4.32 5.89 -30.44
CA PHE A 52 -3.74 6.77 -29.43
C PHE A 52 -4.03 8.26 -29.69
N ILE A 53 -4.17 8.66 -30.96
CA ILE A 53 -4.50 10.04 -31.37
C ILE A 53 -6.01 10.27 -31.40
N GLU A 54 -6.80 9.29 -31.87
CA GLU A 54 -8.27 9.39 -32.02
C GLU A 54 -9.01 9.08 -30.71
N LYS A 55 -8.49 8.18 -29.85
CA LYS A 55 -9.09 7.90 -28.55
C LYS A 55 -8.50 8.80 -27.48
N LEU A 56 -9.35 9.09 -26.51
CA LEU A 56 -9.14 9.88 -25.30
C LEU A 56 -8.06 9.28 -24.36
N VAL A 57 -7.09 8.49 -24.81
CA VAL A 57 -6.09 7.84 -23.93
C VAL A 57 -5.34 8.88 -23.09
N ASN A 58 -5.00 10.03 -23.68
CA ASN A 58 -4.41 11.13 -22.91
C ASN A 58 -5.39 11.74 -21.90
N LEU A 59 -6.67 11.88 -22.24
CA LEU A 59 -7.68 12.45 -21.34
C LEU A 59 -8.06 11.47 -20.23
N GLU A 60 -8.12 10.18 -20.51
CA GLU A 60 -8.31 9.13 -19.51
C GLU A 60 -7.09 9.00 -18.61
N ALA A 61 -5.87 8.98 -19.15
CA ALA A 61 -4.64 8.96 -18.36
C ALA A 61 -4.52 10.20 -17.45
N MET A 62 -4.82 11.40 -17.97
CA MET A 62 -4.91 12.62 -17.17
C MET A 62 -6.02 12.55 -16.12
N ALA A 63 -7.19 12.00 -16.46
CA ALA A 63 -8.29 11.83 -15.52
C ALA A 63 -7.93 10.83 -14.41
N LEU A 64 -7.21 9.74 -14.70
CA LEU A 64 -6.71 8.82 -13.69
C LEU A 64 -5.66 9.51 -12.80
N ALA A 65 -4.69 10.20 -13.38
CA ALA A 65 -3.69 10.96 -12.61
C ALA A 65 -4.37 12.00 -11.70
N PHE A 66 -5.33 12.76 -12.22
CA PHE A 66 -6.11 13.72 -11.44
C PHE A 66 -6.93 13.05 -10.34
N LYS A 67 -7.61 11.94 -10.64
CA LYS A 67 -8.34 11.15 -9.64
C LYS A 67 -7.41 10.64 -8.53
N THR A 68 -6.22 10.13 -8.87
CA THR A 68 -5.25 9.69 -7.85
C THR A 68 -4.82 10.85 -6.96
N LEU A 69 -4.49 11.99 -7.54
CA LEU A 69 -4.02 13.17 -6.82
C LEU A 69 -5.12 13.76 -5.92
N LEU A 70 -6.37 13.82 -6.42
CA LEU A 70 -7.52 14.30 -5.67
C LEU A 70 -7.95 13.33 -4.56
N SER A 71 -7.77 12.01 -4.75
CA SER A 71 -8.05 10.99 -3.72
C SER A 71 -6.98 10.90 -2.62
N LEU A 72 -5.78 11.44 -2.87
CA LEU A 72 -4.65 11.37 -1.95
C LEU A 72 -4.91 12.19 -0.68
N ALA A 73 -5.52 13.37 -0.79
CA ALA A 73 -5.87 14.21 0.37
C ALA A 73 -6.92 13.54 1.29
N PRO A 74 -8.06 13.02 0.79
CA PRO A 74 -9.00 12.22 1.58
C PRO A 74 -8.35 10.98 2.22
N LEU A 75 -7.51 10.26 1.49
CA LEU A 75 -6.79 9.10 2.01
C LEU A 75 -5.90 9.47 3.19
N LEU A 76 -5.07 10.51 3.03
CA LEU A 76 -4.23 11.04 4.09
C LEU A 76 -5.08 11.41 5.30
N ALA A 77 -6.20 12.08 5.07
CA ALA A 77 -7.06 12.51 6.15
C ALA A 77 -7.68 11.35 6.94
N VAL A 78 -8.02 10.23 6.28
CA VAL A 78 -8.45 8.99 6.97
C VAL A 78 -7.32 8.39 7.80
N VAL A 79 -6.10 8.30 7.24
CA VAL A 79 -4.93 7.81 7.97
C VAL A 79 -4.65 8.67 9.21
N PHE A 80 -4.69 10.00 9.06
CA PHE A 80 -4.51 10.94 10.16
C PHE A 80 -5.63 10.84 11.20
N ALA A 81 -6.88 10.66 10.79
CA ALA A 81 -8.02 10.46 11.68
C ALA A 81 -7.82 9.21 12.57
N ILE A 82 -7.36 8.11 11.97
CA ILE A 82 -7.04 6.87 12.68
C ILE A 82 -5.91 7.11 13.69
N LEU A 83 -4.80 7.70 13.25
CA LEU A 83 -3.64 7.96 14.11
C LEU A 83 -3.92 8.98 15.23
N LYS A 84 -4.80 9.96 14.99
CA LYS A 84 -5.33 10.88 16.03
C LYS A 84 -6.16 10.11 17.05
N GLY A 85 -6.97 9.14 16.60
CA GLY A 85 -7.68 8.20 17.48
C GLY A 85 -6.76 7.34 18.35
N PHE A 86 -5.56 7.02 17.87
CA PHE A 86 -4.51 6.33 18.65
C PHE A 86 -3.67 7.26 19.53
N GLY A 87 -3.95 8.57 19.56
CA GLY A 87 -3.23 9.54 20.39
C GLY A 87 -1.82 9.91 19.89
N VAL A 88 -1.47 9.57 18.64
CA VAL A 88 -0.12 9.80 18.07
C VAL A 88 0.00 11.18 17.39
N HIS A 89 -0.99 12.06 17.56
CA HIS A 89 -1.10 13.35 16.86
C HIS A 89 0.17 14.23 16.97
N ASN A 90 0.80 14.26 18.13
CA ASN A 90 1.97 15.10 18.40
C ASN A 90 3.24 14.71 17.61
N ARG A 91 3.26 13.52 16.99
CA ARG A 91 4.39 13.05 16.15
C ARG A 91 4.12 13.20 14.66
N MET A 92 2.90 13.56 14.27
CA MET A 92 2.47 13.54 12.87
C MET A 92 2.76 14.83 12.12
N GLU A 93 2.52 15.97 12.75
CA GLU A 93 2.85 17.30 12.21
C GLU A 93 4.34 17.43 11.83
N PRO A 94 5.31 17.08 12.70
CA PRO A 94 6.72 17.16 12.34
C PRO A 94 7.10 16.16 11.22
N ALA A 95 6.52 14.95 11.20
CA ALA A 95 6.81 13.97 10.15
C ALA A 95 6.28 14.40 8.77
N LEU A 96 5.10 15.04 8.72
CA LEU A 96 4.53 15.57 7.49
C LEU A 96 5.32 16.78 6.98
N ALA A 97 5.74 17.67 7.89
CA ALA A 97 6.59 18.80 7.57
C ALA A 97 7.95 18.36 7.02
N GLU A 98 8.55 17.31 7.59
CA GLU A 98 9.81 16.72 7.10
C GLU A 98 9.65 16.07 5.72
N ALA A 99 8.58 15.29 5.52
CA ALA A 99 8.31 14.64 4.24
C ALA A 99 8.05 15.63 3.09
N LEU A 100 7.43 16.77 3.39
CA LEU A 100 7.12 17.83 2.41
C LEU A 100 8.18 18.94 2.35
N ALA A 101 9.22 18.89 3.20
CA ALA A 101 10.33 19.85 3.19
C ALA A 101 11.02 19.98 1.82
N PRO A 102 11.18 18.91 0.99
CA PRO A 102 11.77 19.03 -0.34
C PRO A 102 10.96 19.89 -1.32
N LEU A 103 9.69 20.19 -1.02
CA LEU A 103 8.80 21.03 -1.85
C LEU A 103 8.93 22.53 -1.53
N GLY A 104 9.78 22.91 -0.57
CA GLY A 104 10.00 24.30 -0.17
C GLY A 104 8.76 24.94 0.46
N GLU A 105 8.53 26.23 0.21
CA GLU A 105 7.43 27.02 0.79
C GLU A 105 6.04 26.41 0.49
N LYS A 106 5.87 25.79 -0.70
CA LYS A 106 4.62 25.12 -1.06
C LYS A 106 4.34 23.88 -0.20
N GLY A 107 5.38 23.22 0.31
CA GLY A 107 5.23 22.09 1.23
C GLY A 107 4.56 22.50 2.54
N GLN A 108 4.88 23.68 3.06
CA GLN A 108 4.28 24.21 4.30
C GLN A 108 2.81 24.58 4.12
N GLU A 109 2.46 25.19 2.98
CA GLU A 109 1.06 25.52 2.66
C GLU A 109 0.20 24.24 2.54
N ILE A 110 0.70 23.22 1.83
CA ILE A 110 0.03 21.93 1.69
C ILE A 110 -0.11 21.24 3.06
N THR A 111 0.94 21.29 3.88
CA THR A 111 0.92 20.74 5.25
C THR A 111 -0.17 21.41 6.08
N ALA A 112 -0.24 22.74 6.10
CA ALA A 112 -1.25 23.49 6.84
C ALA A 112 -2.67 23.20 6.33
N HIS A 113 -2.86 23.07 5.02
CA HIS A 113 -4.13 22.69 4.42
C HIS A 113 -4.58 21.28 4.82
N LEU A 114 -3.66 20.31 4.81
CA LEU A 114 -3.94 18.93 5.21
C LEU A 114 -4.29 18.84 6.70
N ILE A 115 -3.52 19.51 7.58
CA ILE A 115 -3.80 19.56 9.02
C ILE A 115 -5.15 20.21 9.27
N GLY A 116 -5.42 21.37 8.66
CA GLY A 116 -6.70 22.06 8.79
C GLY A 116 -7.89 21.25 8.24
N PHE A 117 -7.69 20.46 7.18
CA PHE A 117 -8.73 19.56 6.67
C PHE A 117 -9.02 18.41 7.64
N VAL A 118 -7.98 17.80 8.21
CA VAL A 118 -8.08 16.75 9.24
C VAL A 118 -8.79 17.25 10.49
N ASP A 119 -8.48 18.47 10.95
CA ASP A 119 -9.11 19.05 12.14
C ASP A 119 -10.59 19.40 11.93
N ARG A 120 -10.98 19.78 10.71
CA ARG A 120 -12.38 20.03 10.35
C ARG A 120 -13.19 18.75 10.11
N MET A 121 -12.53 17.64 9.77
CA MET A 121 -13.22 16.35 9.62
C MET A 121 -13.77 15.91 10.98
N ARG A 122 -15.04 15.48 11.01
CA ARG A 122 -15.63 14.83 12.19
C ARG A 122 -15.03 13.43 12.37
N VAL A 123 -13.78 13.40 12.81
CA VAL A 123 -12.95 12.19 13.04
C VAL A 123 -13.68 11.17 13.93
N GLY A 124 -14.54 11.62 14.84
CA GLY A 124 -15.27 10.72 15.76
C GLY A 124 -16.15 9.67 15.07
N ALA A 125 -16.95 10.05 14.07
CA ALA A 125 -17.90 9.13 13.42
C ALA A 125 -17.23 8.23 12.36
N LEU A 126 -16.39 8.80 11.49
CA LEU A 126 -15.67 8.04 10.47
C LEU A 126 -14.56 7.17 11.07
N GLY A 127 -13.85 7.68 12.07
CA GLY A 127 -12.81 6.94 12.79
C GLY A 127 -13.37 5.77 13.60
N SER A 128 -14.53 5.93 14.24
CA SER A 128 -15.17 4.83 14.97
C SER A 128 -15.67 3.72 14.05
N VAL A 129 -16.30 4.06 12.93
CA VAL A 129 -16.72 3.05 11.93
C VAL A 129 -15.51 2.32 11.33
N GLY A 130 -14.44 3.06 11.01
CA GLY A 130 -13.18 2.47 10.54
C GLY A 130 -12.53 1.55 11.58
N LEU A 131 -12.51 1.96 12.85
CA LEU A 131 -11.97 1.17 13.95
C LEU A 131 -12.78 -0.12 14.18
N VAL A 132 -14.11 -0.04 14.16
CA VAL A 132 -14.98 -1.23 14.27
C VAL A 132 -14.74 -2.18 13.11
N THR A 133 -14.65 -1.65 11.89
CA THR A 133 -14.40 -2.45 10.68
C THR A 133 -13.04 -3.14 10.74
N LEU A 134 -11.99 -2.41 11.17
CA LEU A 134 -10.66 -2.96 11.38
C LEU A 134 -10.68 -4.07 12.43
N PHE A 135 -11.36 -3.84 13.55
CA PHE A 135 -11.48 -4.82 14.63
C PHE A 135 -12.15 -6.12 14.13
N ILE A 136 -13.25 -6.01 13.38
CA ILE A 136 -13.91 -7.16 12.74
C ILE A 136 -12.96 -7.87 11.77
N THR A 137 -12.20 -7.11 10.98
CA THR A 137 -11.24 -7.67 10.01
C THR A 137 -10.15 -8.47 10.68
N VAL A 138 -9.58 -7.95 11.78
CA VAL A 138 -8.54 -8.64 12.55
C VAL A 138 -9.09 -9.92 13.20
N LEU A 139 -10.30 -9.88 13.77
CA LEU A 139 -10.96 -11.07 14.31
C LEU A 139 -11.22 -12.13 13.22
N SER A 140 -11.64 -11.70 12.03
CA SER A 140 -11.83 -12.58 10.87
C SER A 140 -10.52 -13.26 10.46
N LEU A 141 -9.43 -12.48 10.36
CA LEU A 141 -8.11 -13.00 10.03
C LEU A 141 -7.60 -14.02 11.06
N MET A 142 -7.80 -13.75 12.36
CA MET A 142 -7.47 -14.71 13.42
C MET A 142 -8.28 -16.01 13.30
N GLY A 143 -9.56 -15.90 12.94
CA GLY A 143 -10.41 -17.05 12.62
C GLY A 143 -9.84 -17.92 11.50
N THR A 144 -9.42 -17.30 10.39
CA THR A 144 -8.78 -17.99 9.26
C THR A 144 -7.45 -18.66 9.64
N ILE A 145 -6.66 -18.01 10.50
CA ILE A 145 -5.41 -18.58 11.03
C ILE A 145 -5.71 -19.82 11.89
N GLU A 146 -6.68 -19.72 12.81
CA GLU A 146 -7.11 -20.87 13.64
C GLU A 146 -7.62 -22.01 12.75
N GLU A 147 -8.42 -21.72 11.73
CA GLU A 147 -8.94 -22.72 10.80
C GLU A 147 -7.81 -23.42 10.03
N SER A 148 -6.83 -22.66 9.55
CA SER A 148 -5.65 -23.21 8.86
C SER A 148 -4.84 -24.13 9.77
N PHE A 149 -4.63 -23.73 11.03
CA PHE A 149 -3.97 -24.57 12.02
C PHE A 149 -4.80 -25.81 12.38
N ASN A 150 -6.10 -25.65 12.63
CA ASN A 150 -7.00 -26.77 12.89
C ASN A 150 -7.03 -27.76 11.71
N HIS A 151 -6.90 -27.27 10.48
CA HIS A 151 -6.78 -28.11 9.29
C HIS A 151 -5.46 -28.91 9.28
N ILE A 152 -4.32 -28.25 9.55
CA ILE A 152 -3.01 -28.92 9.68
C ILE A 152 -3.06 -30.03 10.75
N TRP A 153 -3.65 -29.74 11.91
CA TRP A 153 -3.77 -30.68 13.03
C TRP A 153 -5.02 -31.57 12.99
N ARG A 154 -5.81 -31.53 11.90
CA ARG A 154 -7.01 -32.35 11.68
C ARG A 154 -8.04 -32.31 12.84
N VAL A 155 -8.22 -31.13 13.44
CA VAL A 155 -9.16 -30.92 14.55
C VAL A 155 -10.59 -30.79 14.01
N LYS A 156 -11.47 -31.71 14.40
CA LYS A 156 -12.84 -31.80 13.85
C LYS A 156 -13.90 -30.96 14.58
N SER A 157 -13.61 -30.43 15.77
CA SER A 157 -14.64 -29.78 16.60
C SER A 157 -14.37 -28.27 16.76
N PRO A 158 -15.29 -27.39 16.33
CA PRO A 158 -15.16 -25.95 16.55
C PRO A 158 -15.31 -25.60 18.04
N ARG A 159 -14.48 -24.67 18.53
CA ARG A 159 -14.60 -24.08 19.89
C ARG A 159 -15.88 -23.24 20.02
N LYS A 160 -16.38 -23.08 21.26
CA LYS A 160 -17.45 -22.13 21.59
C LYS A 160 -17.02 -20.70 21.22
N LEU A 161 -17.91 -19.94 20.58
CA LEU A 161 -17.66 -18.59 20.06
C LEU A 161 -17.12 -17.62 21.13
N THR A 162 -17.62 -17.72 22.37
CA THR A 162 -17.18 -16.89 23.49
C THR A 162 -15.72 -17.12 23.88
N ARG A 163 -15.25 -18.37 23.81
CA ARG A 163 -13.85 -18.71 24.09
C ARG A 163 -12.93 -18.24 22.96
N LYS A 164 -13.36 -18.39 21.70
CA LYS A 164 -12.64 -17.83 20.54
C LYS A 164 -12.43 -16.33 20.67
N PHE A 165 -13.49 -15.59 21.02
CA PHE A 165 -13.40 -14.14 21.20
C PHE A 165 -12.39 -13.75 22.28
N SER A 166 -12.40 -14.42 23.44
CA SER A 166 -11.46 -14.15 24.53
C SER A 166 -10.01 -14.51 24.16
N ASP A 167 -9.81 -15.64 23.48
CA ASP A 167 -8.48 -16.09 23.05
C ASP A 167 -7.90 -15.13 22.00
N TYR A 168 -8.70 -14.74 20.99
CA TYR A 168 -8.28 -13.78 19.96
C TYR A 168 -7.98 -12.41 20.56
N LEU A 169 -8.83 -11.93 21.47
CA LEU A 169 -8.61 -10.66 22.15
C LEU A 169 -7.31 -10.69 22.96
N SER A 170 -7.02 -11.81 23.63
CA SER A 170 -5.77 -11.99 24.36
C SER A 170 -4.56 -11.89 23.43
N VAL A 171 -4.62 -12.53 22.25
CA VAL A 171 -3.53 -12.46 21.26
C VAL A 171 -3.34 -11.06 20.68
N ILE A 172 -4.45 -10.39 20.35
CA ILE A 172 -4.44 -9.03 19.79
C ILE A 172 -3.88 -8.02 20.81
N LEU A 173 -4.12 -8.21 22.10
CA LEU A 173 -3.60 -7.34 23.16
C LEU A 173 -2.15 -7.67 23.52
N VAL A 174 -1.81 -8.95 23.66
CA VAL A 174 -0.48 -9.40 24.07
C VAL A 174 0.56 -9.15 22.99
N GLY A 175 0.21 -9.30 21.71
CA GLY A 175 1.14 -9.09 20.59
C GLY A 175 1.83 -7.72 20.61
N PRO A 176 1.08 -6.60 20.56
CA PRO A 176 1.64 -5.25 20.67
C PRO A 176 2.40 -5.04 21.98
N VAL A 177 1.87 -5.53 23.11
CA VAL A 177 2.53 -5.41 24.42
C VAL A 177 3.91 -6.07 24.42
N LEU A 178 4.06 -7.26 23.80
CA LEU A 178 5.35 -7.93 23.67
C LEU A 178 6.33 -7.14 22.81
N VAL A 179 5.87 -6.57 21.69
CA VAL A 179 6.71 -5.71 20.83
C VAL A 179 7.16 -4.47 21.59
N PHE A 180 6.23 -3.77 22.25
CA PHE A 180 6.57 -2.59 23.06
C PHE A 180 7.52 -2.95 24.19
N ALA A 181 7.30 -4.06 24.90
CA ALA A 181 8.19 -4.51 25.96
C ALA A 181 9.61 -4.76 25.43
N ALA A 182 9.75 -5.43 24.29
CA ALA A 182 11.06 -5.68 23.68
C ALA A 182 11.78 -4.40 23.26
N VAL A 183 11.06 -3.46 22.64
CA VAL A 183 11.60 -2.16 22.25
C VAL A 183 12.00 -1.37 23.49
N THR A 184 11.15 -1.31 24.51
CA THR A 184 11.43 -0.60 25.77
C THR A 184 12.62 -1.21 26.50
N ILE A 185 12.68 -2.54 26.66
CA ILE A 185 13.83 -3.22 27.29
C ILE A 185 15.11 -2.89 26.53
N THR A 186 15.10 -3.00 25.20
CA THR A 186 16.27 -2.68 24.37
C THR A 186 16.69 -1.21 24.53
N ALA A 187 15.74 -0.27 24.45
CA ALA A 187 15.99 1.16 24.57
C ALA A 187 16.45 1.57 25.97
N THR A 188 15.89 0.99 27.02
CA THR A 188 16.29 1.25 28.41
C THR A 188 17.67 0.70 28.70
N LEU A 189 18.00 -0.50 28.21
CA LEU A 189 19.33 -1.07 28.37
C LEU A 189 20.39 -0.24 27.61
N GLN A 190 20.08 0.29 26.43
CA GLN A 190 21.00 1.15 25.68
C GLN A 190 21.18 2.55 26.29
N SER A 191 20.13 3.11 26.90
CA SER A 191 20.17 4.47 27.48
C SER A 191 20.70 4.52 28.91
N ASN A 192 20.85 3.38 29.59
CA ASN A 192 21.32 3.33 30.97
C ASN A 192 22.84 3.61 31.08
N ALA A 193 23.21 4.63 31.86
CA ALA A 193 24.59 5.04 32.08
C ALA A 193 25.48 3.94 32.67
N PHE A 194 24.93 3.02 33.48
CA PHE A 194 25.66 1.88 34.00
C PHE A 194 26.02 0.88 32.89
N VAL A 195 25.08 0.61 31.98
CA VAL A 195 25.29 -0.28 30.84
C VAL A 195 26.30 0.35 29.86
N GLN A 196 26.20 1.66 29.60
CA GLN A 196 27.19 2.36 28.77
C GLN A 196 28.60 2.34 29.38
N ARG A 197 28.73 2.49 30.70
CA ARG A 197 30.03 2.34 31.40
C ARG A 197 30.58 0.93 31.28
N LEU A 198 29.75 -0.10 31.48
CA LEU A 198 30.17 -1.47 31.26
C LEU A 198 30.55 -1.74 29.78
N MET A 199 29.85 -1.11 28.83
CA MET A 199 30.20 -1.24 27.41
C MET A 199 31.53 -0.59 27.04
N SER A 200 32.01 0.37 27.83
CA SER A 200 33.32 1.00 27.62
C SER A 200 34.50 0.11 28.02
N LEU A 201 34.26 -0.97 28.78
CA LEU A 201 35.25 -2.01 29.06
C LEU A 201 35.24 -3.02 27.91
N GLU A 202 36.38 -3.18 27.23
CA GLU A 202 36.54 -3.94 25.98
C GLU A 202 35.99 -5.38 26.04
N LEU A 203 36.16 -6.06 27.18
CA LEU A 203 35.68 -7.42 27.40
C LEU A 203 34.14 -7.47 27.61
N PHE A 204 33.58 -6.50 28.33
CA PHE A 204 32.16 -6.48 28.69
C PHE A 204 31.27 -5.86 27.62
N GLY A 205 31.79 -4.90 26.83
CA GLY A 205 31.06 -4.30 25.72
C GLY A 205 30.67 -5.30 24.64
N THR A 206 31.59 -6.18 24.26
CA THR A 206 31.31 -7.24 23.26
C THR A 206 30.23 -8.21 23.76
N VAL A 207 30.29 -8.60 25.03
CA VAL A 207 29.31 -9.51 25.64
C VAL A 207 27.92 -8.86 25.72
N ILE A 208 27.85 -7.62 26.20
CA ILE A 208 26.59 -6.87 26.35
C ILE A 208 25.95 -6.59 24.98
N LEU A 209 26.71 -6.15 23.99
CA LEU A 209 26.19 -5.92 22.63
C LEU A 209 25.66 -7.22 22.00
N THR A 210 26.32 -8.35 22.27
CA THR A 210 25.85 -9.67 21.82
C THR A 210 24.55 -10.06 22.53
N LEU A 211 24.45 -9.80 23.83
CA LEU A 211 23.24 -10.04 24.61
C LEU A 211 22.05 -9.17 24.18
N LEU A 212 22.29 -7.88 23.91
CA LEU A 212 21.25 -7.00 23.37
C LEU A 212 20.80 -7.44 21.96
N LYS A 213 21.71 -7.94 21.12
CA LYS A 213 21.33 -8.53 19.82
C LYS A 213 20.44 -9.77 19.98
N LEU A 214 20.49 -10.47 21.11
CA LEU A 214 19.66 -11.66 21.38
C LEU A 214 18.26 -11.31 21.90
N VAL A 215 18.04 -10.14 22.49
CA VAL A 215 16.75 -9.72 23.06
C VAL A 215 15.58 -9.80 22.06
N PRO A 216 15.71 -9.32 20.80
CA PRO A 216 14.63 -9.45 19.81
C PRO A 216 14.30 -10.91 19.49
N TYR A 217 15.29 -11.80 19.44
CA TYR A 217 15.09 -13.23 19.17
C TYR A 217 14.38 -13.93 20.31
N VAL A 218 14.78 -13.65 21.57
CA VAL A 218 14.10 -14.21 22.75
C VAL A 218 12.66 -13.71 22.84
N THR A 219 12.42 -12.43 22.53
CA THR A 219 11.06 -11.89 22.44
C THR A 219 10.25 -12.61 21.36
N LEU A 220 10.84 -12.81 20.18
CA LEU A 220 10.19 -13.49 19.07
C LEU A 220 9.84 -14.94 19.43
N TRP A 221 10.75 -15.66 20.07
CA TRP A 221 10.49 -17.01 20.60
C TRP A 221 9.36 -17.01 21.64
N GLY A 222 9.36 -16.06 22.58
CA GLY A 222 8.27 -15.91 23.55
C GLY A 222 6.93 -15.62 22.89
N ALA A 223 6.90 -14.72 21.89
CA ALA A 223 5.71 -14.39 21.12
C ALA A 223 5.17 -15.59 20.34
N PHE A 224 6.05 -16.31 19.62
CA PHE A 224 5.65 -17.53 18.93
C PHE A 224 5.15 -18.59 19.91
N THR A 225 5.84 -18.82 21.02
CA THR A 225 5.40 -19.78 22.05
C THR A 225 4.02 -19.43 22.58
N PHE A 226 3.78 -18.16 22.89
CA PHE A 226 2.48 -17.67 23.32
C PHE A 226 1.40 -17.94 22.26
N VAL A 227 1.67 -17.60 20.99
CA VAL A 227 0.75 -17.88 19.87
C VAL A 227 0.48 -19.39 19.74
N TYR A 228 1.51 -20.24 19.79
CA TYR A 228 1.38 -21.69 19.69
C TYR A 228 0.62 -22.33 20.86
N VAL A 229 0.64 -21.73 22.04
CA VAL A 229 -0.11 -22.24 23.20
C VAL A 229 -1.57 -21.78 23.18
N PHE A 230 -1.83 -20.53 22.77
CA PHE A 230 -3.15 -19.92 22.88
C PHE A 230 -4.02 -20.05 21.62
N VAL A 231 -3.43 -20.07 20.42
CA VAL A 231 -4.17 -20.10 19.15
C VAL A 231 -4.75 -21.49 18.82
N PRO A 232 -3.99 -22.60 18.85
CA PRO A 232 -4.54 -23.88 18.42
C PRO A 232 -5.56 -24.47 19.41
N ASN A 233 -6.52 -25.21 18.86
CA ASN A 233 -7.52 -25.96 19.64
C ASN A 233 -6.99 -27.28 20.23
N THR A 234 -5.69 -27.54 20.10
CA THR A 234 -5.04 -28.76 20.57
C THR A 234 -3.83 -28.42 21.42
N ARG A 235 -3.67 -29.13 22.53
CA ARG A 235 -2.41 -29.10 23.28
C ARG A 235 -1.35 -29.79 22.42
N VAL A 236 -0.32 -29.05 22.05
CA VAL A 236 0.90 -29.56 21.42
C VAL A 236 1.96 -29.69 22.50
#